data_AF-A0A2D8VHZ8-F1
#
_entry.id   AF-A0A2D8VHZ8-F1
#
_cell.length_a   1.000
_cell.length_b   1.000
_cell.length_c   1.000
_cell.angle_alpha   90.00
_cell.angle_beta   90.00
_cell.angle_gamma   90.00
#
_symmetry.space_group_name_H-M   'P 1'
#
loop_
_entity.id
_entity.type
_entity.pdbx_description
1 polymer ?
#
loop_
_entity_poly.entity_id
_entity_poly.type
_entity_poly.pdbx_seq_one_letter_code
_entity_poly.pdbx_strand_id
1 'polypeptide(L)'
;MDGESGEAFYPPQLIVSKIASSSLLTTLNPLAEYPEPIGYDMEASAFCLSARTATTRELIQVVKVVSDNPANPVESFDRSRAATLMKNALPYIHPFLEKLEQLASKVSPPTELLDFIEEALALKPFTQTQRHQVRKLLNQANALGLPEEDARAILESSGATREAIHELDLVLEERRLLP
;
A
#
# COMPACT_ATOMS: atom_id res chain seq x y z
N MET A 1 11.21 7.02 -11.87
CA MET A 1 11.92 7.97 -11.03
C MET A 1 11.09 9.24 -10.96
N ASP A 2 11.22 10.05 -9.93
CA ASP A 2 10.74 11.42 -9.98
C ASP A 2 11.72 12.30 -10.76
N GLY A 3 11.23 13.07 -11.72
CA GLY A 3 12.08 13.83 -12.63
C GLY A 3 12.80 14.99 -11.98
N GLU A 4 12.29 15.53 -10.88
CA GLU A 4 12.95 16.62 -10.15
C GLU A 4 13.97 16.11 -9.13
N SER A 5 13.56 15.19 -8.26
CA SER A 5 14.41 14.70 -7.17
C SER A 5 15.40 13.60 -7.58
N GLY A 6 15.15 12.91 -8.70
CA GLY A 6 15.94 11.74 -9.11
C GLY A 6 15.69 10.48 -8.26
N GLU A 7 14.74 10.53 -7.31
CA GLU A 7 14.45 9.40 -6.43
C GLU A 7 13.68 8.28 -7.14
N ALA A 8 14.02 7.03 -6.78
CA ALA A 8 13.37 5.83 -7.29
C ALA A 8 12.29 5.33 -6.31
N PHE A 9 11.03 5.57 -6.68
CA PHE A 9 9.87 5.22 -5.86
C PHE A 9 9.28 3.85 -6.16
N TYR A 10 9.54 3.31 -7.35
CA TYR A 10 8.84 2.15 -7.89
C TYR A 10 9.38 0.87 -7.26
N PRO A 11 8.50 0.01 -6.71
CA PRO A 11 8.93 -1.28 -6.20
C PRO A 11 9.39 -2.20 -7.35
N PRO A 12 10.13 -3.27 -7.04
CA PRO A 12 10.29 -4.36 -7.98
C PRO A 12 8.92 -4.93 -8.37
N GLN A 13 8.71 -5.16 -9.66
CA GLN A 13 7.50 -5.83 -10.16
C GLN A 13 7.48 -7.28 -9.65
N LEU A 14 6.52 -7.62 -8.78
CA LEU A 14 6.36 -8.98 -8.25
C LEU A 14 5.42 -9.83 -9.10
N ILE A 15 4.51 -9.19 -9.84
CA ILE A 15 3.47 -9.88 -10.59
C ILE A 15 3.98 -10.20 -11.98
N VAL A 16 4.19 -11.50 -12.25
CA VAL A 16 4.44 -11.98 -13.62
C VAL A 16 3.15 -11.82 -14.43
N SER A 17 3.19 -10.97 -15.44
CA SER A 17 2.04 -10.68 -16.31
C SER A 17 2.47 -10.60 -17.78
N LYS A 18 1.48 -10.51 -18.67
CA LYS A 18 1.72 -10.25 -20.10
C LYS A 18 1.92 -8.76 -20.41
N ILE A 19 1.77 -7.89 -19.40
CA ILE A 19 1.98 -6.46 -19.55
C ILE A 19 3.48 -6.20 -19.56
N ALA A 20 3.97 -5.51 -20.59
CA ALA A 20 5.37 -5.14 -20.67
C ALA A 20 5.74 -4.21 -19.50
N SER A 21 6.89 -4.47 -18.87
CA SER A 21 7.45 -3.61 -17.85
C SER A 21 8.45 -2.64 -18.47
N SER A 22 8.38 -1.37 -18.07
CA SER A 22 9.38 -0.36 -18.40
C SER A 22 9.68 0.49 -17.17
N SER A 23 10.79 1.21 -17.19
CA SER A 23 10.96 2.36 -16.30
C SER A 23 9.84 3.37 -16.55
N LEU A 24 9.51 4.16 -15.51
CA LEU A 24 8.55 5.26 -15.58
C LEU A 24 9.22 6.51 -15.03
N LEU A 25 9.12 7.64 -15.72
CA LEU A 25 9.56 8.95 -15.23
C LEU A 25 8.34 9.82 -14.96
N THR A 26 8.23 10.35 -13.75
CA THR A 26 7.22 11.39 -13.44
C THR A 26 7.80 12.77 -13.75
N THR A 27 7.07 13.56 -14.53
CA THR A 27 7.47 14.90 -15.01
C THR A 27 6.42 15.93 -14.61
N LEU A 28 6.83 17.17 -14.37
CA LEU A 28 5.88 18.24 -14.02
C LEU A 28 4.97 18.67 -15.18
N ASN A 29 5.45 18.52 -16.40
CA ASN A 29 4.77 18.92 -17.62
C ASN A 29 4.71 17.74 -18.60
N PRO A 30 3.72 17.69 -19.48
CA PRO A 30 3.67 16.70 -20.54
C PRO A 30 4.87 16.84 -21.47
N LEU A 31 5.44 15.71 -21.88
CA LEU A 31 6.51 15.63 -22.86
C LEU A 31 5.96 15.09 -24.18
N ALA A 32 6.33 15.72 -25.30
CA ALA A 32 5.93 15.28 -26.64
C ALA A 32 7.05 14.51 -27.37
N GLU A 33 8.31 14.67 -26.94
CA GLU A 33 9.47 14.13 -27.65
C GLU A 33 9.90 12.73 -27.17
N TYR A 34 9.51 12.33 -25.94
CA TYR A 34 9.82 11.04 -25.30
C TYR A 34 11.29 10.58 -25.53
N PRO A 35 12.28 11.27 -24.93
CA PRO A 35 13.70 11.10 -25.29
C PRO A 35 14.27 9.70 -25.02
N GLU A 36 13.67 8.95 -24.11
CA GLU A 36 14.09 7.59 -23.73
C GLU A 36 12.92 6.62 -23.95
N PRO A 37 13.19 5.32 -24.25
CA PRO A 37 12.15 4.30 -24.45
C PRO A 37 11.56 3.81 -23.11
N ILE A 38 11.04 4.75 -22.33
CA ILE A 38 10.44 4.56 -21.01
C ILE A 38 9.03 5.16 -20.98
N GLY A 39 8.28 4.88 -19.92
CA GLY A 39 7.00 5.55 -19.69
C GLY A 39 7.21 6.97 -19.14
N TYR A 40 6.30 7.86 -19.47
CA TYR A 40 6.20 9.20 -18.90
C TYR A 40 4.82 9.44 -18.28
N ASP A 41 4.78 10.26 -17.24
CA ASP A 41 3.62 10.45 -16.38
C ASP A 41 3.76 11.74 -15.56
N MET A 42 2.68 12.25 -14.96
CA MET A 42 2.73 13.49 -14.16
C MET A 42 2.39 13.31 -12.67
N GLU A 43 1.96 12.13 -12.20
CA GLU A 43 1.37 11.94 -10.87
C GLU A 43 1.87 10.71 -10.09
N ALA A 44 2.52 9.75 -10.75
CA ALA A 44 2.85 8.42 -10.24
C ALA A 44 3.84 8.47 -9.07
N SER A 45 4.84 9.38 -9.10
CA SER A 45 5.77 9.54 -7.98
C SER A 45 5.01 9.96 -6.70
N ALA A 46 4.16 10.97 -6.80
CA ALA A 46 3.32 11.44 -5.70
C ALA A 46 2.33 10.36 -5.22
N PHE A 47 1.68 9.64 -6.13
CA PHE A 47 0.80 8.52 -5.78
C PHE A 47 1.55 7.45 -4.98
N CYS A 48 2.71 6.99 -5.45
CA CYS A 48 3.52 5.99 -4.75
C CYS A 48 3.99 6.49 -3.37
N LEU A 49 4.38 7.76 -3.28
CA LEU A 49 4.77 8.41 -2.03
C LEU A 49 3.64 8.47 -1.01
N SER A 50 2.41 8.72 -1.45
CA SER A 50 1.24 8.68 -0.56
C SER A 50 0.87 7.24 -0.19
N ALA A 51 0.79 6.34 -1.16
CA ALA A 51 0.36 4.96 -0.95
C ALA A 51 1.27 4.17 0.00
N ARG A 52 2.59 4.43 0.01
CA ARG A 52 3.56 3.74 0.90
C ARG A 52 3.29 3.95 2.39
N THR A 53 2.47 4.93 2.75
CA THR A 53 2.07 5.17 4.15
C THR A 53 0.94 4.25 4.61
N ALA A 54 0.21 3.65 3.67
CA ALA A 54 -0.96 2.83 3.92
C ALA A 54 -0.71 1.33 3.64
N THR A 55 0.27 1.00 2.81
CA THR A 55 0.54 -0.37 2.41
C THR A 55 2.03 -0.61 2.12
N THR A 56 2.42 -1.88 1.99
CA THR A 56 3.78 -2.25 1.65
C THR A 56 4.07 -1.93 0.19
N ARG A 57 5.34 -1.65 -0.13
CA ARG A 57 5.73 -1.19 -1.48
C ARG A 57 5.39 -2.23 -2.54
N GLU A 58 5.45 -3.51 -2.20
CA GLU A 58 5.12 -4.67 -3.02
C GLU A 58 3.70 -4.61 -3.61
N LEU A 59 2.75 -4.02 -2.89
CA LEU A 59 1.36 -3.88 -3.32
C LEU A 59 1.09 -2.60 -4.12
N ILE A 60 2.08 -1.71 -4.25
CA ILE A 60 1.92 -0.42 -4.95
C ILE A 60 2.37 -0.60 -6.40
N GLN A 61 1.42 -0.77 -7.32
CA GLN A 61 1.71 -1.00 -8.73
C GLN A 61 1.21 0.17 -9.59
N VAL A 62 2.05 0.63 -10.53
CA VAL A 62 1.66 1.65 -11.52
C VAL A 62 1.53 0.97 -12.89
N VAL A 63 0.29 0.83 -13.36
CA VAL A 63 -0.02 0.25 -14.67
C VAL A 63 -0.50 1.37 -15.58
N LYS A 64 0.18 1.55 -16.72
CA LYS A 64 -0.06 2.65 -17.65
C LYS A 64 -0.57 2.14 -18.99
N VAL A 65 -1.66 2.74 -19.46
CA VAL A 65 -2.11 2.59 -20.84
C VAL A 65 -1.49 3.72 -21.65
N VAL A 66 -0.65 3.37 -22.61
CA VAL A 66 0.08 4.34 -23.44
C VAL A 66 -0.89 4.98 -24.43
N SER A 67 -1.16 6.28 -24.26
CA SER A 67 -2.06 7.08 -25.11
C SER A 67 -1.39 7.59 -26.38
N ASP A 68 -0.11 7.88 -26.27
CA ASP A 68 0.72 8.55 -27.27
C ASP A 68 2.16 8.02 -27.18
N ASN A 69 2.88 8.14 -28.28
CA ASN A 69 4.28 7.72 -28.42
C ASN A 69 4.87 8.39 -29.67
N PRO A 70 6.17 8.26 -29.97
CA PRO A 70 6.75 8.87 -31.16
C PRO A 70 6.07 8.49 -32.49
N ALA A 71 5.45 7.31 -32.59
CA ALA A 71 4.69 6.90 -33.77
C ALA A 71 3.22 7.38 -33.77
N ASN A 72 2.70 7.80 -32.61
CA ASN A 72 1.34 8.30 -32.41
C ASN A 72 1.40 9.54 -31.50
N PRO A 73 1.72 10.72 -32.04
CA PRO A 73 1.99 11.91 -31.25
C PRO A 73 0.77 12.39 -30.44
N VAL A 74 1.03 13.09 -29.34
CA VAL A 74 0.00 13.59 -28.40
C VAL A 74 -0.99 14.54 -29.06
N GLU A 75 -0.58 15.28 -30.09
CA GLU A 75 -1.44 16.19 -30.85
C GLU A 75 -2.56 15.46 -31.60
N SER A 76 -2.39 14.16 -31.86
CA SER A 76 -3.40 13.30 -32.49
C SER A 76 -4.40 12.72 -31.48
N PHE A 77 -4.15 12.88 -30.18
CA PHE A 77 -4.96 12.28 -29.13
C PHE A 77 -6.28 13.04 -28.93
N ASP A 78 -7.38 12.29 -28.78
CA ASP A 78 -8.67 12.86 -28.45
C ASP A 78 -9.37 12.07 -27.34
N ARG A 79 -10.41 12.66 -26.75
CA ARG A 79 -11.13 12.08 -25.61
C ARG A 79 -11.84 10.76 -25.95
N SER A 80 -12.28 10.56 -27.19
CA SER A 80 -12.95 9.33 -27.62
C SER A 80 -11.97 8.16 -27.74
N ARG A 81 -10.71 8.44 -28.10
CA ARG A 81 -9.63 7.45 -28.11
C ARG A 81 -9.31 6.94 -26.71
N ALA A 82 -9.39 7.79 -25.68
CA ALA A 82 -9.15 7.39 -24.29
C ALA A 82 -10.06 6.23 -23.84
N ALA A 83 -11.36 6.32 -24.11
CA ALA A 83 -12.32 5.28 -23.75
C ALA A 83 -12.02 3.95 -24.48
N THR A 84 -11.66 4.04 -25.76
CA THR A 84 -11.30 2.88 -26.58
C THR A 84 -10.02 2.21 -26.08
N LEU A 85 -8.98 3.00 -25.79
CA LEU A 85 -7.72 2.51 -25.22
C LEU A 85 -7.95 1.78 -23.89
N MET A 86 -8.74 2.38 -23.00
CA MET A 86 -9.07 1.73 -21.72
C MET A 86 -9.84 0.43 -21.93
N LYS A 87 -10.87 0.42 -22.78
CA LYS A 87 -11.64 -0.80 -23.10
C LYS A 87 -10.73 -1.92 -23.60
N ASN A 88 -9.77 -1.59 -24.47
CA ASN A 88 -8.82 -2.56 -25.03
C ASN A 88 -7.78 -3.03 -24.01
N ALA A 89 -7.49 -2.22 -22.98
CA ALA A 89 -6.57 -2.57 -21.90
C ALA A 89 -7.21 -3.44 -20.82
N LEU A 90 -8.53 -3.38 -20.64
CA LEU A 90 -9.23 -4.13 -19.57
C LEU A 90 -8.90 -5.63 -19.50
N PRO A 91 -8.81 -6.38 -20.63
CA PRO A 91 -8.46 -7.81 -20.59
C PRO A 91 -7.07 -8.10 -20.02
N TYR A 92 -6.17 -7.12 -20.00
CA TYR A 92 -4.83 -7.25 -19.41
C TYR A 92 -4.80 -6.75 -17.96
N ILE A 93 -5.56 -5.68 -17.66
CA ILE A 93 -5.64 -5.10 -16.32
C ILE A 93 -6.38 -6.03 -15.35
N HIS A 94 -7.48 -6.66 -15.76
CA HIS A 94 -8.27 -7.52 -14.86
C HIS A 94 -7.45 -8.68 -14.27
N PRO A 95 -6.75 -9.51 -15.07
CA PRO A 95 -5.91 -10.58 -14.52
C PRO A 95 -4.74 -10.06 -13.68
N PHE A 96 -4.28 -8.84 -13.91
CA PHE A 96 -3.25 -8.21 -13.09
C PHE A 96 -3.80 -7.83 -11.71
N LEU A 97 -5.01 -7.23 -11.66
CA LEU A 97 -5.70 -6.88 -10.42
C LEU A 97 -6.00 -8.12 -9.58
N GLU A 98 -6.51 -9.19 -10.19
CA GLU A 98 -6.77 -10.46 -9.48
C GLU A 98 -5.51 -11.00 -8.79
N LYS A 99 -4.34 -10.93 -9.45
CA LYS A 99 -3.07 -11.34 -8.85
C LYS A 99 -2.61 -10.41 -7.73
N LEU A 100 -2.86 -9.11 -7.86
CA LEU A 100 -2.54 -8.14 -6.82
C LEU A 100 -3.43 -8.34 -5.59
N GLU A 101 -4.72 -8.62 -5.78
CA GLU A 101 -5.65 -8.98 -4.71
C GLU A 101 -5.25 -10.27 -4.00
N GLN A 102 -4.84 -11.30 -4.74
CA GLN A 102 -4.30 -12.55 -4.17
C GLN A 102 -3.00 -12.33 -3.38
N LEU A 103 -2.18 -11.36 -3.77
CA LEU A 103 -0.99 -11.00 -3.01
C LEU A 103 -1.37 -10.22 -1.75
N ALA A 104 -2.29 -9.27 -1.87
CA ALA A 104 -2.81 -8.50 -0.75
C ALA A 104 -3.44 -9.41 0.30
N SER A 105 -4.25 -10.41 -0.10
CA SER A 105 -4.89 -11.33 0.84
C SER A 105 -3.91 -12.18 1.66
N LYS A 106 -2.66 -12.35 1.20
CA LYS A 106 -1.62 -13.09 1.93
C LYS A 106 -0.92 -12.25 3.00
N VAL A 107 -0.99 -10.93 2.89
CA VAL A 107 -0.32 -10.00 3.81
C VAL A 107 -1.32 -9.18 4.64
N SER A 108 -2.59 -9.17 4.24
CA SER A 108 -3.67 -8.63 5.04
C SER A 108 -3.82 -9.42 6.34
N PRO A 109 -4.08 -8.74 7.46
CA PRO A 109 -4.41 -9.42 8.70
C PRO A 109 -5.65 -10.31 8.52
N PRO A 110 -5.69 -11.48 9.16
CA PRO A 110 -6.87 -12.36 9.14
C PRO A 110 -8.08 -11.63 9.73
N THR A 111 -9.29 -12.00 9.28
CA THR A 111 -10.55 -11.36 9.73
C THR A 111 -10.71 -11.48 11.24
N GLU A 112 -10.30 -12.61 11.81
CA GLU A 112 -10.34 -12.88 13.24
C GLU A 112 -9.53 -11.84 14.04
N LEU A 113 -8.36 -11.44 13.55
CA LEU A 113 -7.55 -10.39 14.19
C LEU A 113 -8.22 -9.02 14.12
N LEU A 114 -8.92 -8.71 13.02
CA LEU A 114 -9.64 -7.45 12.88
C LEU A 114 -10.80 -7.38 13.88
N ASP A 115 -11.55 -8.47 14.02
CA ASP A 115 -12.63 -8.59 14.99
C ASP A 115 -12.10 -8.45 16.42
N PHE A 116 -11.01 -9.15 16.74
CA PHE A 116 -10.33 -9.02 18.03
C PHE A 116 -9.89 -7.58 18.33
N ILE A 117 -9.33 -6.88 17.35
CA ILE A 117 -8.93 -5.48 17.50
C ILE A 117 -10.13 -4.60 17.84
N GLU A 118 -11.27 -4.75 17.15
CA GLU A 118 -12.46 -3.96 17.46
C GLU A 118 -13.02 -4.27 18.84
N GLU A 119 -13.05 -5.54 19.25
CA GLU A 119 -13.45 -5.95 20.60
C GLU A 119 -12.54 -5.34 21.67
N ALA A 120 -11.21 -5.41 21.46
CA ALA A 120 -10.22 -4.83 22.37
C ALA A 120 -10.37 -3.31 22.49
N LEU A 121 -10.65 -2.62 21.37
CA LEU A 121 -10.92 -1.19 21.34
C LEU A 121 -12.25 -0.79 21.99
N ALA A 122 -13.15 -1.75 22.22
CA ALA A 122 -14.43 -1.55 22.91
C ALA A 122 -14.33 -1.74 24.43
N LEU A 123 -13.26 -2.35 24.94
CA LEU A 123 -13.06 -2.61 26.38
C LEU A 123 -13.07 -1.32 27.22
N LYS A 124 -12.54 -0.22 26.68
CA LYS A 124 -12.36 1.07 27.38
C LYS A 124 -12.52 2.25 26.41
N PRO A 125 -12.86 3.46 26.91
CA PRO A 125 -13.05 4.64 26.07
C PRO A 125 -11.70 5.26 25.65
N PHE A 126 -11.03 4.63 24.68
CA PHE A 126 -9.79 5.15 24.09
C PHE A 126 -10.05 6.39 23.24
N THR A 127 -9.20 7.42 23.38
CA THR A 127 -9.18 8.56 22.44
C THR A 127 -8.71 8.11 21.05
N GLN A 128 -8.96 8.88 20.00
CA GLN A 128 -8.54 8.50 18.63
C GLN A 128 -7.05 8.15 18.54
N THR A 129 -6.18 8.97 19.15
CA THR A 129 -4.74 8.70 19.21
C THR A 129 -4.44 7.37 19.90
N GLN A 130 -5.11 7.08 21.02
CA GLN A 130 -4.95 5.82 21.74
C GLN A 130 -5.47 4.63 20.94
N ARG A 131 -6.58 4.77 20.22
CA ARG A 131 -7.09 3.71 19.32
C ARG A 131 -6.06 3.36 18.26
N HIS A 132 -5.40 4.35 17.65
CA HIS A 132 -4.30 4.09 16.71
C HIS A 132 -3.13 3.35 17.36
N GLN A 133 -2.75 3.71 18.58
CA GLN A 133 -1.69 3.02 19.33
C GLN A 133 -2.07 1.56 19.62
N VAL A 134 -3.27 1.31 20.14
CA VAL A 134 -3.75 -0.05 20.44
C VAL A 134 -3.80 -0.89 19.16
N ARG A 135 -4.36 -0.38 18.05
CA ARG A 135 -4.34 -1.10 16.75
C ARG A 135 -2.92 -1.50 16.35
N LYS A 136 -1.97 -0.58 16.45
CA LYS A 136 -0.57 -0.84 16.11
C LYS A 136 0.03 -1.93 16.99
N LEU A 137 -0.15 -1.84 18.31
CA LEU A 137 0.39 -2.81 19.26
C LEU A 137 -0.25 -4.19 19.09
N LEU A 138 -1.56 -4.29 18.85
CA LEU A 138 -2.24 -5.58 18.63
C LEU A 138 -1.83 -6.25 17.31
N ASN A 139 -1.64 -5.48 16.23
CA ASN A 139 -1.06 -6.03 15.00
C ASN A 139 0.36 -6.58 15.24
N GLN A 140 1.15 -5.87 16.04
CA GLN A 140 2.49 -6.31 16.40
C GLN A 140 2.47 -7.53 17.33
N ALA A 141 1.56 -7.57 18.30
CA ALA A 141 1.34 -8.71 19.18
C ALA A 141 1.08 -9.98 18.38
N ASN A 142 0.16 -9.91 17.40
CA ASN A 142 -0.11 -11.02 16.49
C ASN A 142 1.14 -11.44 15.70
N ALA A 143 1.90 -10.47 15.16
CA ALA A 143 3.14 -10.77 14.43
C ALA A 143 4.25 -11.40 15.30
N LEU A 144 4.28 -11.07 16.60
CA LEU A 144 5.21 -11.62 17.60
C LEU A 144 4.66 -12.87 18.32
N GLY A 145 3.52 -13.40 17.87
CA GLY A 145 2.91 -14.60 18.45
C GLY A 145 2.48 -14.44 19.91
N LEU A 146 2.08 -13.23 20.33
CA LEU A 146 1.38 -13.04 21.60
C LEU A 146 -0.08 -13.49 21.43
N PRO A 147 -0.56 -14.46 22.23
CA PRO A 147 -1.96 -14.90 22.19
C PRO A 147 -2.93 -13.73 22.44
N GLU A 148 -4.07 -13.74 21.74
CA GLU A 148 -5.10 -12.70 21.87
C GLU A 148 -5.65 -12.61 23.31
N GLU A 149 -5.75 -13.74 24.01
CA GLU A 149 -6.19 -13.81 25.41
C GLU A 149 -5.24 -13.04 26.35
N ASP A 150 -3.92 -13.18 26.14
CA ASP A 150 -2.91 -12.47 26.93
C ASP A 150 -2.97 -10.96 26.65
N ALA A 151 -3.06 -10.58 25.37
CA ALA A 151 -3.19 -9.18 24.98
C ALA A 151 -4.49 -8.55 25.53
N ARG A 152 -5.59 -9.30 25.54
CA ARG A 152 -6.86 -8.89 26.14
C ARG A 152 -6.73 -8.70 27.64
N ALA A 153 -6.14 -9.67 28.34
CA ALA A 153 -5.97 -9.62 29.80
C ALA A 153 -5.19 -8.37 30.24
N ILE A 154 -4.12 -8.03 29.52
CA ILE A 154 -3.33 -6.80 29.75
C ILE A 154 -4.20 -5.55 29.57
N LEU A 155 -4.97 -5.48 28.48
CA LEU A 155 -5.83 -4.34 28.22
C LEU A 155 -6.97 -4.21 29.26
N GLU A 156 -7.44 -5.31 29.84
CA GLU A 156 -8.49 -5.32 30.86
C GLU A 156 -7.96 -4.93 32.24
N SER A 157 -6.80 -5.44 32.64
CA SER A 157 -6.25 -5.33 34.00
C SER A 157 -5.92 -3.90 34.43
N SER A 158 -5.53 -3.02 33.50
CA SER A 158 -5.12 -1.67 33.86
C SER A 158 -6.32 -0.72 34.02
N GLY A 159 -6.30 0.11 35.06
CA GLY A 159 -7.40 1.06 35.35
C GLY A 159 -7.48 2.19 34.33
N ALA A 160 -6.33 2.74 33.91
CA ALA A 160 -6.26 3.83 32.94
C ALA A 160 -5.89 3.34 31.54
N THR A 161 -6.47 3.97 30.50
CA THR A 161 -6.18 3.62 29.09
C THR A 161 -4.72 3.81 28.69
N ARG A 162 -4.00 4.75 29.33
CA ARG A 162 -2.56 4.97 29.08
C ARG A 162 -1.70 3.87 29.70
N GLU A 163 -2.07 3.38 30.88
CA GLU A 163 -1.37 2.28 31.54
C GLU A 163 -1.51 1.00 30.73
N ALA A 164 -2.72 0.69 30.26
CA ALA A 164 -2.97 -0.48 29.39
C ALA A 164 -2.11 -0.47 28.11
N ILE A 165 -2.00 0.69 27.45
CA ILE A 165 -1.14 0.84 26.26
C ILE A 165 0.33 0.65 26.62
N HIS A 166 0.77 1.19 27.76
CA HIS A 166 2.15 1.10 28.21
C HIS A 166 2.54 -0.34 28.59
N GLU A 167 1.67 -1.04 29.35
CA GLU A 167 1.89 -2.44 29.75
C GLU A 167 1.95 -3.36 28.53
N LEU A 168 1.05 -3.17 27.55
CA LEU A 168 1.09 -3.93 26.31
C LEU A 168 2.39 -3.67 25.52
N ASP A 169 2.84 -2.42 25.42
CA ASP A 169 4.09 -2.09 24.73
C ASP A 169 5.31 -2.69 25.44
N LEU A 170 5.36 -2.69 26.78
CA LEU A 170 6.43 -3.32 27.56
C LEU A 170 6.54 -4.83 27.29
N VAL A 171 5.41 -5.55 27.31
CA VAL A 171 5.39 -6.99 26.99
C VAL A 171 5.87 -7.26 25.57
N LEU A 172 5.53 -6.38 24.63
CA LEU A 172 6.00 -6.50 23.25
C LEU A 172 7.48 -6.18 23.09
N GLU A 173 8.03 -5.22 23.84
CA GLU A 173 9.48 -4.94 23.85
C GLU A 173 10.29 -6.16 24.26
N GLU A 174 9.88 -6.89 25.31
CA GLU A 174 10.55 -8.12 25.73
C GLU A 174 10.57 -9.18 24.62
N ARG A 175 9.50 -9.25 23.83
CA ARG A 175 9.38 -10.18 22.69
C ARG A 175 10.14 -9.72 21.45
N ARG A 176 10.33 -8.42 21.24
CA ARG A 176 11.14 -7.86 20.14
C ARG A 176 12.62 -8.19 20.29
N LEU A 177 13.08 -8.46 21.52
CA LEU A 177 14.48 -8.75 21.84
C LEU A 177 14.85 -10.23 21.73
N LEU A 178 13.91 -11.12 21.37
CA LEU A 178 14.20 -12.53 21.15
C LEU A 178 14.87 -12.73 19.77
N PRO A 179 16.01 -13.44 19.69
CA PRO A 179 16.84 -13.56 18.49
C PRO A 179 16.21 -14.40 17.36
#